data_AF-A0A7R9UKB8-F1
#
_entry.id   AF-A0A7R9UKB8-F1
#
_cell.length_a   1.000
_cell.length_b   1.000
_cell.length_c   1.000
_cell.angle_alpha   90.00
_cell.angle_beta   90.00
_cell.angle_gamma   90.00
#
_symmetry.space_group_name_H-M   'P 1'
#
loop_
_entity.id
_entity.type
_entity.pdbx_description
1 polymer ?
#
loop_
_entity_poly.entity_id
_entity_poly.type
_entity_poly.pdbx_seq_one_letter_code
_entity_poly.pdbx_strand_id
1 'polypeptide(L)'
;APRGILPLFALLQVAAPMSTVASVGAPGRALANLAVVEGLEPKRLWSLFARLSAIPRMSKREAAALELVEALARERGLPFTQDGAGNALIKFPGAGAGIGAPPVLIQGHLDMVTEKNDATAHDFATDPIALVLSADGRWLKADGTTLGADNGIGVCAALALLDEPAPIDLPPLELLFTVDEETGLNGAKALDPAALGVSARTLLNLDTEEWGCIYIGCAGGGDARLALPIAREPPAHAAPPPSRWELRVQGLLGGHSGICIDRGHANAVQLAARAAQQALGAARGVGLVAIDGGDKHNAIPREASAVLLVPPDADGAVCAAAAESAEALRAEYGLLEQGGSLELRPLRAGAADWRSGAPPLTPEAAERVLAVLVSLPHGVLKVSHALPGLAETSNNLAAVTTDAPGAPRGEGGEGECVRVLCSSRSSVTPGIDGVRAKLRAIGCLMGKGSVAFSPAYPGWQPDPTSRVLRMTQEALSRQLRADGIAEPPQVLAIHAGLECGLIGEKVAHASAQPQHAKLDMVSFGPTIRGAHSPDEAVEVSTVPKFYELTKAVLAQLAAVRE
;
A
#
# COMPACT_ATOMS: atom_id res chain seq x y z
N ALA A 1 -70.51 -1.71 -40.81
CA ALA A 1 -69.16 -1.45 -41.34
C ALA A 1 -68.80 0.02 -41.09
N PRO A 2 -67.55 0.39 -40.73
CA PRO A 2 -66.51 -0.40 -40.05
C PRO A 2 -65.78 0.36 -38.90
N ARG A 3 -64.98 -0.40 -38.10
CA ARG A 3 -63.66 -0.09 -37.47
C ARG A 3 -63.52 1.19 -36.62
N GLY A 4 -62.97 1.22 -35.40
CA GLY A 4 -61.84 0.48 -34.81
C GLY A 4 -60.76 1.49 -34.36
N ILE A 5 -59.95 1.11 -33.36
CA ILE A 5 -58.60 1.62 -33.02
C ILE A 5 -58.47 2.64 -31.86
N LEU A 6 -57.91 2.15 -30.74
CA LEU A 6 -57.10 2.85 -29.72
C LEU A 6 -55.86 3.52 -30.36
N PRO A 7 -55.36 4.63 -29.81
CA PRO A 7 -54.03 4.59 -29.18
C PRO A 7 -53.94 5.57 -27.99
N LEU A 8 -52.87 5.70 -27.20
CA LEU A 8 -51.67 4.96 -26.82
C LEU A 8 -50.99 5.91 -25.82
N PHE A 9 -50.41 5.36 -24.76
CA PHE A 9 -49.48 6.05 -23.86
C PHE A 9 -48.44 6.89 -24.62
N ALA A 10 -48.17 8.11 -24.13
CA ALA A 10 -46.94 8.81 -24.43
C ALA A 10 -46.36 9.40 -23.13
N LEU A 11 -45.31 8.73 -22.66
CA LEU A 11 -44.36 9.22 -21.68
C LEU A 11 -43.83 10.58 -22.12
N LEU A 12 -44.04 11.60 -21.29
CA LEU A 12 -43.29 12.85 -21.40
C LEU A 12 -41.93 12.63 -20.73
N GLN A 13 -40.91 12.58 -21.60
CA GLN A 13 -39.50 12.60 -21.29
C GLN A 13 -39.18 13.73 -20.30
N VAL A 14 -38.80 13.37 -19.08
CA VAL A 14 -38.00 14.26 -18.23
C VAL A 14 -36.55 14.09 -18.67
N ALA A 15 -36.18 14.74 -19.77
CA ALA A 15 -34.80 15.05 -20.06
C ALA A 15 -34.49 16.35 -19.31
N ALA A 16 -34.08 16.23 -18.04
CA ALA A 16 -33.46 17.36 -17.34
C ALA A 16 -32.08 17.61 -17.98
N PRO A 17 -31.77 18.81 -18.47
CA PRO A 17 -30.47 19.09 -19.03
C PRO A 17 -29.42 19.07 -17.91
N MET A 18 -28.34 18.31 -18.12
CA MET A 18 -27.09 18.45 -17.37
C MET A 18 -26.50 19.84 -17.64
N SER A 19 -27.00 20.86 -16.97
CA SER A 19 -26.36 22.17 -16.92
C SER A 19 -26.62 22.76 -15.54
N THR A 20 -25.65 22.61 -14.63
CA THR A 20 -25.22 23.62 -13.64
C THR A 20 -24.26 22.99 -12.61
N VAL A 21 -23.05 22.60 -13.01
CA VAL A 21 -21.83 22.66 -12.16
C VAL A 21 -20.63 22.86 -13.08
N ALA A 22 -20.35 24.12 -13.42
CA ALA A 22 -19.11 24.52 -14.07
C ALA A 22 -18.13 25.18 -13.07
N SER A 23 -18.34 25.00 -11.75
CA SER A 23 -17.68 25.83 -10.73
C SER A 23 -16.62 25.13 -9.88
N VAL A 24 -16.27 23.87 -10.16
CA VAL A 24 -15.19 23.17 -9.45
C VAL A 24 -14.31 22.46 -10.48
N GLY A 25 -13.15 23.04 -10.78
CA GLY A 25 -12.21 22.61 -11.82
C GLY A 25 -12.06 23.62 -12.97
N ALA A 26 -10.93 23.59 -13.68
CA ALA A 26 -10.72 24.46 -14.84
C ALA A 26 -11.69 24.05 -15.98
N PRO A 27 -12.69 24.88 -16.35
CA PRO A 27 -13.79 24.45 -17.22
C PRO A 27 -13.31 23.97 -18.61
N GLY A 28 -12.18 24.47 -19.09
CA GLY A 28 -11.56 24.00 -20.33
C GLY A 28 -10.99 22.58 -20.25
N ARG A 29 -10.42 22.17 -19.11
CA ARG A 29 -9.85 20.82 -18.98
C ARG A 29 -10.93 19.75 -18.87
N ALA A 30 -11.99 20.00 -18.12
CA ALA A 30 -13.10 19.05 -18.00
C ALA A 30 -13.71 18.72 -19.38
N LEU A 31 -13.91 19.74 -20.23
CA LEU A 31 -14.39 19.55 -21.61
C LEU A 31 -13.40 18.75 -22.47
N ALA A 32 -12.10 19.04 -22.37
CA ALA A 32 -11.08 18.29 -23.09
C ALA A 32 -11.04 16.82 -22.66
N ASN A 33 -11.09 16.56 -21.36
CA ASN A 33 -11.13 15.20 -20.80
C ASN A 33 -12.41 14.45 -21.23
N LEU A 34 -13.56 15.11 -21.28
CA LEU A 34 -14.81 14.53 -21.78
C LEU A 34 -14.70 14.10 -23.25
N ALA A 35 -14.02 14.89 -24.10
CA ALA A 35 -13.80 14.53 -25.49
C ALA A 35 -12.89 13.29 -25.64
N VAL A 36 -11.91 13.10 -24.74
CA VAL A 36 -11.01 11.94 -24.76
C VAL A 36 -11.75 10.64 -24.45
N VAL A 37 -12.70 10.68 -23.53
CA VAL A 37 -13.50 9.51 -23.13
C VAL A 37 -14.82 9.39 -23.90
N GLU A 38 -15.01 10.20 -24.93
CA GLU A 38 -16.21 10.17 -25.76
C GLU A 38 -16.34 8.80 -26.46
N GLY A 39 -17.53 8.20 -26.37
CA GLY A 39 -17.81 6.89 -26.97
C GLY A 39 -17.40 5.68 -26.11
N LEU A 40 -16.74 5.89 -24.96
CA LEU A 40 -16.46 4.82 -24.01
C LEU A 40 -17.72 4.47 -23.21
N GLU A 41 -17.88 3.18 -22.88
CA GLU A 41 -18.94 2.68 -22.00
C GLU A 41 -18.35 2.18 -20.67
N PRO A 42 -19.03 2.33 -19.53
CA PRO A 42 -20.32 3.00 -19.34
C PRO A 42 -20.18 4.53 -19.39
N LYS A 43 -20.95 5.21 -20.24
CA LYS A 43 -20.84 6.67 -20.47
C LYS A 43 -20.82 7.53 -19.19
N ARG A 44 -21.65 7.18 -18.20
CA ARG A 44 -21.77 7.96 -16.96
C ARG A 44 -20.53 7.85 -16.08
N LEU A 45 -20.00 6.65 -15.93
CA LEU A 45 -18.77 6.40 -15.18
C LEU A 45 -17.63 7.21 -15.80
N TRP A 46 -17.44 7.11 -17.13
CA TRP A 46 -16.39 7.85 -17.82
C TRP A 46 -16.58 9.37 -17.76
N SER A 47 -17.81 9.85 -17.84
CA SER A 47 -18.11 11.28 -17.67
C SER A 47 -17.78 11.78 -16.26
N LEU A 48 -18.10 11.00 -15.23
CA LEU A 48 -17.72 11.30 -13.85
C LEU A 48 -16.20 11.28 -13.68
N PHE A 49 -15.51 10.29 -14.26
CA PHE A 49 -14.06 10.19 -14.20
C PHE A 49 -13.38 11.39 -14.87
N ALA A 50 -13.83 11.80 -16.06
CA ALA A 50 -13.34 13.00 -16.74
C ALA A 50 -13.49 14.28 -15.90
N ARG A 51 -14.60 14.39 -15.14
CA ARG A 51 -14.83 15.51 -14.19
C ARG A 51 -13.92 15.41 -12.98
N LEU A 52 -13.78 14.23 -12.38
CA LEU A 52 -12.92 14.00 -11.23
C LEU A 52 -11.45 14.28 -11.57
N SER A 53 -10.95 13.79 -12.70
CA SER A 53 -9.59 14.08 -13.19
C SER A 53 -9.35 15.56 -13.49
N ALA A 54 -10.41 16.36 -13.69
CA ALA A 54 -10.29 17.81 -13.86
C ALA A 54 -10.15 18.57 -12.53
N ILE A 55 -10.14 17.85 -11.40
CA ILE A 55 -9.99 18.40 -10.05
C ILE A 55 -8.67 17.89 -9.46
N PRO A 56 -7.73 18.77 -9.09
CA PRO A 56 -6.55 18.38 -8.33
C PRO A 56 -6.96 17.77 -6.99
N ARG A 57 -6.55 16.53 -6.73
CA ARG A 57 -6.99 15.73 -5.57
C ARG A 57 -5.85 14.97 -4.91
N MET A 58 -4.70 15.63 -4.78
CA MET A 58 -3.56 15.08 -4.07
C MET A 58 -3.93 14.69 -2.63
N SER A 59 -3.30 13.65 -2.09
CA SER A 59 -3.50 13.23 -0.70
C SER A 59 -3.30 14.40 0.27
N LYS A 60 -4.19 14.50 1.26
CA LYS A 60 -4.35 15.61 2.22
C LYS A 60 -4.91 16.91 1.63
N ARG A 61 -5.28 16.95 0.35
CA ARG A 61 -5.95 18.09 -0.31
C ARG A 61 -7.14 17.66 -1.16
N GLU A 62 -7.97 16.78 -0.62
CA GLU A 62 -9.14 16.17 -1.27
C GLU A 62 -10.37 17.10 -1.24
N ALA A 63 -10.28 18.28 -0.62
CA ALA A 63 -11.42 19.18 -0.40
C ALA A 63 -12.24 19.47 -1.67
N ALA A 64 -11.58 19.72 -2.81
CA ALA A 64 -12.27 19.98 -4.07
C ALA A 64 -12.96 18.73 -4.65
N ALA A 65 -12.39 17.52 -4.43
CA ALA A 65 -13.03 16.28 -4.81
C ALA A 65 -14.25 15.98 -3.92
N LEU A 66 -14.16 16.26 -2.62
CA LEU A 66 -15.29 16.20 -1.69
C LEU A 66 -16.42 17.15 -2.08
N GLU A 67 -16.09 18.39 -2.47
CA GLU A 67 -17.10 19.36 -2.97
C GLU A 67 -17.84 18.83 -4.20
N LEU A 68 -17.15 18.14 -5.12
CA LEU A 68 -17.79 17.48 -6.26
C LEU A 68 -18.76 16.38 -5.80
N VAL A 69 -18.34 15.52 -4.85
CA VAL A 69 -19.17 14.44 -4.30
C VAL A 69 -20.41 15.00 -3.58
N GLU A 70 -20.25 16.03 -2.75
CA GLU A 70 -21.35 16.72 -2.07
C GLU A 70 -22.31 17.35 -3.08
N ALA A 71 -21.79 18.03 -4.11
CA ALA A 71 -22.61 18.62 -5.16
C ALA A 71 -23.45 17.56 -5.88
N LEU A 72 -22.85 16.41 -6.24
CA LEU A 72 -23.54 15.29 -6.88
C LEU A 72 -24.63 14.69 -5.97
N ALA A 73 -24.37 14.55 -4.67
CA ALA A 73 -25.37 14.09 -3.70
C ALA A 73 -26.57 15.06 -3.63
N ARG A 74 -26.27 16.36 -3.52
CA ARG A 74 -27.28 17.43 -3.43
C ARG A 74 -28.13 17.55 -4.68
N GLU A 75 -27.54 17.44 -5.87
CA GLU A 75 -28.27 17.41 -7.15
C GLU A 75 -29.33 16.31 -7.20
N ARG A 76 -29.05 15.17 -6.54
CA ARG A 76 -29.93 14.00 -6.47
C ARG A 76 -30.86 14.02 -5.25
N GLY A 77 -30.76 15.05 -4.40
CA GLY A 77 -31.52 15.15 -3.15
C GLY A 77 -31.19 14.03 -2.15
N LEU A 78 -29.96 13.50 -2.20
CA LEU A 78 -29.52 12.41 -1.33
C LEU A 78 -28.83 12.96 -0.06
N PRO A 79 -29.01 12.32 1.10
CA PRO A 79 -28.26 12.66 2.30
C PRO A 79 -26.75 12.52 2.10
N PHE A 80 -26.02 13.56 2.52
CA PHE A 80 -24.56 13.61 2.56
C PHE A 80 -24.12 13.92 4.00
N THR A 81 -23.17 13.15 4.52
CA THR A 81 -22.58 13.37 5.84
C THR A 81 -21.06 13.24 5.75
N GLN A 82 -20.35 14.01 6.55
CA GLN A 82 -18.89 13.98 6.63
C GLN A 82 -18.46 13.84 8.09
N ASP A 83 -17.45 13.03 8.37
CA ASP A 83 -16.88 12.88 9.70
C ASP A 83 -15.78 13.92 9.98
N GLY A 84 -15.22 13.89 11.20
CA GLY A 84 -14.17 14.82 11.60
C GLY A 84 -12.84 14.64 10.86
N ALA A 85 -12.62 13.51 10.20
CA ALA A 85 -11.42 13.24 9.41
C ALA A 85 -11.55 13.71 7.96
N GLY A 86 -12.79 13.92 7.49
CA GLY A 86 -13.09 14.30 6.12
C GLY A 86 -13.63 13.18 5.26
N ASN A 87 -13.84 11.98 5.82
CA ASN A 87 -14.50 10.91 5.09
C ASN A 87 -15.97 11.29 4.88
N ALA A 88 -16.51 10.97 3.70
CA ALA A 88 -17.87 11.31 3.33
C ALA A 88 -18.73 10.07 3.11
N LEU A 89 -20.03 10.18 3.39
CA LEU A 89 -21.01 9.14 3.15
C LEU A 89 -22.22 9.72 2.39
N ILE A 90 -22.59 9.09 1.27
CA ILE A 90 -23.87 9.31 0.60
C ILE A 90 -24.79 8.14 0.89
N LYS A 91 -26.06 8.41 1.24
CA LYS A 91 -27.08 7.36 1.41
C LYS A 91 -28.08 7.35 0.28
N PHE A 92 -28.27 6.18 -0.34
CA PHE A 92 -29.28 5.92 -1.34
C PHE A 92 -30.31 4.93 -0.80
N PRO A 93 -31.62 5.20 -0.89
CA PRO A 93 -32.66 4.35 -0.27
C PRO A 93 -32.87 2.99 -0.96
N GLY A 94 -32.17 2.72 -2.07
CA GLY A 94 -32.38 1.54 -2.91
C GLY A 94 -33.39 1.80 -4.03
N ALA A 95 -33.55 0.81 -4.90
CA ALA A 95 -34.43 0.87 -6.06
C ALA A 95 -35.15 -0.45 -6.30
N GLY A 96 -36.36 -0.37 -6.86
CA GLY A 96 -37.16 -1.55 -7.24
C GLY A 96 -37.46 -2.47 -6.06
N ALA A 97 -37.31 -3.77 -6.27
CA ALA A 97 -37.50 -4.81 -5.25
C ALA A 97 -36.37 -4.85 -4.19
N GLY A 98 -35.31 -4.05 -4.36
CA GLY A 98 -34.18 -3.96 -3.44
C GLY A 98 -34.37 -3.02 -2.25
N ILE A 99 -35.37 -2.12 -2.28
CA ILE A 99 -35.60 -1.11 -1.21
C ILE A 99 -35.71 -1.75 0.21
N GLY A 100 -36.21 -2.98 0.30
CA GLY A 100 -36.34 -3.71 1.58
C GLY A 100 -35.18 -4.62 1.94
N ALA A 101 -34.09 -4.63 1.17
CA ALA A 101 -32.91 -5.45 1.45
C ALA A 101 -31.98 -4.77 2.47
N PRO A 102 -31.05 -5.52 3.10
CA PRO A 102 -30.04 -4.93 3.97
C PRO A 102 -29.14 -3.92 3.24
N PRO A 103 -28.70 -2.83 3.91
CA PRO A 103 -27.82 -1.84 3.32
C PRO A 103 -26.44 -2.41 2.97
N VAL A 104 -25.89 -1.93 1.85
CA VAL A 104 -24.56 -2.30 1.34
C VAL A 104 -23.65 -1.08 1.35
N LEU A 105 -22.48 -1.20 1.97
CA LEU A 105 -21.42 -0.19 1.94
C LEU A 105 -20.60 -0.38 0.66
N ILE A 106 -20.49 0.65 -0.16
CA ILE A 106 -19.57 0.67 -1.31
C ILE A 106 -18.49 1.68 -1.01
N GLN A 107 -17.23 1.30 -1.11
CA GLN A 107 -16.12 2.15 -0.72
C GLN A 107 -15.08 2.33 -1.83
N GLY A 108 -14.59 3.56 -1.94
CA GLY A 108 -13.39 3.96 -2.67
C GLY A 108 -12.77 5.22 -2.06
N HIS A 109 -11.47 5.45 -2.27
CA HIS A 109 -10.77 6.62 -1.73
C HIS A 109 -10.69 7.77 -2.76
N LEU A 110 -10.70 9.02 -2.27
CA LEU A 110 -10.79 10.21 -3.13
C LEU A 110 -9.44 10.78 -3.55
N ASP A 111 -8.37 10.47 -2.84
CA ASP A 111 -7.03 10.93 -3.17
C ASP A 111 -6.37 10.09 -4.25
N MET A 112 -5.20 10.54 -4.71
CA MET A 112 -4.34 9.80 -5.62
C MET A 112 -2.87 10.06 -5.31
N VAL A 113 -2.00 9.10 -5.60
CA VAL A 113 -0.55 9.34 -5.67
C VAL A 113 -0.23 10.43 -6.71
N THR A 114 0.72 11.29 -6.38
CA THR A 114 1.17 12.40 -7.24
C THR A 114 2.60 12.20 -7.72
N GLU A 115 2.78 11.33 -8.71
CA GLU A 115 4.09 11.09 -9.36
C GLU A 115 4.08 11.56 -10.81
N LYS A 116 5.22 12.06 -11.30
CA LYS A 116 5.38 12.59 -12.67
C LYS A 116 6.76 12.28 -13.24
N ASN A 117 6.87 12.28 -14.57
CA ASN A 117 8.18 12.21 -15.23
C ASN A 117 8.98 13.49 -15.00
N ASP A 118 10.31 13.39 -14.94
CA ASP A 118 11.21 14.53 -14.69
C ASP A 118 11.00 15.71 -15.64
N ALA A 119 10.68 15.41 -16.90
CA ALA A 119 10.47 16.43 -17.94
C ALA A 119 9.05 17.05 -17.92
N THR A 120 8.13 16.49 -17.14
CA THR A 120 6.73 16.94 -17.10
C THR A 120 6.56 18.14 -16.17
N ALA A 121 6.17 19.28 -16.75
CA ALA A 121 5.77 20.47 -15.99
C ALA A 121 4.31 20.35 -15.55
N HIS A 122 4.09 19.83 -14.35
CA HIS A 122 2.77 19.69 -13.72
C HIS A 122 2.85 20.00 -12.21
N ASP A 123 1.95 20.81 -11.69
CA ASP A 123 1.76 21.08 -10.27
C ASP A 123 0.46 20.43 -9.76
N PHE A 124 0.57 19.29 -9.07
CA PHE A 124 -0.58 18.54 -8.56
C PHE A 124 -1.45 19.30 -7.54
N ALA A 125 -0.98 20.43 -7.01
CA ALA A 125 -1.80 21.25 -6.12
C ALA A 125 -2.84 22.09 -6.87
N THR A 126 -2.62 22.37 -8.16
CA THR A 126 -3.43 23.32 -8.94
C THR A 126 -3.83 22.80 -10.30
N ASP A 127 -3.00 21.96 -10.92
CA ASP A 127 -3.15 21.54 -12.28
C ASP A 127 -4.04 20.29 -12.36
N PRO A 128 -5.02 20.28 -13.26
CA PRO A 128 -5.86 19.11 -13.47
C PRO A 128 -5.14 18.05 -14.30
N ILE A 129 -5.51 16.77 -14.11
CA ILE A 129 -4.97 15.65 -14.87
C ILE A 129 -5.50 15.70 -16.30
N ALA A 130 -4.59 15.62 -17.27
CA ALA A 130 -4.91 15.55 -18.69
C ALA A 130 -5.03 14.09 -19.14
N LEU A 131 -6.24 13.69 -19.52
CA LEU A 131 -6.49 12.32 -19.98
C LEU A 131 -5.95 12.10 -21.39
N VAL A 132 -5.37 10.93 -21.63
CA VAL A 132 -4.86 10.49 -22.93
C VAL A 132 -5.32 9.06 -23.19
N LEU A 133 -6.07 8.87 -24.28
CA LEU A 133 -6.42 7.54 -24.76
C LEU A 133 -5.31 7.04 -25.70
N SER A 134 -4.86 5.81 -25.50
CA SER A 134 -3.85 5.19 -26.36
C SER A 134 -4.37 5.06 -27.81
N ALA A 135 -3.46 5.06 -28.78
CA ALA A 135 -3.83 5.04 -30.20
C ALA A 135 -4.67 3.81 -30.61
N ASP A 136 -4.52 2.70 -29.90
CA ASP A 136 -5.30 1.46 -30.08
C ASP A 136 -6.60 1.44 -29.26
N GLY A 137 -6.89 2.49 -28.49
CA GLY A 137 -8.06 2.62 -27.62
C GLY A 137 -8.06 1.69 -26.40
N ARG A 138 -6.97 0.95 -26.16
CA ARG A 138 -6.91 -0.09 -25.12
C ARG A 138 -6.72 0.50 -23.72
N TRP A 139 -5.95 1.55 -23.60
CA TRP A 139 -5.53 2.13 -22.31
C TRP A 139 -5.89 3.59 -22.23
N LEU A 140 -6.52 3.99 -21.13
CA LEU A 140 -6.59 5.39 -20.74
C LEU A 140 -5.44 5.69 -19.77
N LYS A 141 -4.74 6.79 -19.99
CA LYS A 141 -3.53 7.23 -19.27
C LYS A 141 -3.60 8.72 -18.96
N ALA A 142 -2.62 9.22 -18.23
CA ALA A 142 -2.36 10.65 -18.10
C ALA A 142 -1.10 11.08 -18.87
N ASP A 143 -1.05 12.35 -19.24
CA ASP A 143 0.10 12.93 -19.94
C ASP A 143 1.28 13.15 -18.96
N GLY A 144 2.19 12.19 -18.92
CA GLY A 144 3.47 12.29 -18.18
C GLY A 144 3.35 12.37 -16.66
N THR A 145 2.19 12.00 -16.11
CA THR A 145 1.84 11.99 -14.69
C THR A 145 1.08 10.71 -14.35
N THR A 146 0.91 10.45 -13.06
CA THR A 146 -0.10 9.51 -12.53
C THR A 146 -1.50 9.88 -13.01
N LEU A 147 -2.32 8.87 -13.30
CA LEU A 147 -3.68 9.03 -13.83
C LEU A 147 -4.70 9.22 -12.71
N GLY A 148 -4.49 8.55 -11.57
CA GLY A 148 -5.50 8.43 -10.54
C GLY A 148 -6.72 7.63 -11.00
N ALA A 149 -6.51 6.59 -11.82
CA ALA A 149 -7.51 5.56 -12.01
C ALA A 149 -7.73 4.82 -10.69
N ASP A 150 -6.65 4.67 -9.91
CA ASP A 150 -6.69 4.27 -8.52
C ASP A 150 -6.94 5.48 -7.59
N ASN A 151 -7.99 5.51 -6.76
CA ASN A 151 -9.25 4.77 -6.87
C ASN A 151 -10.36 5.54 -7.61
N GLY A 152 -9.98 6.49 -8.47
CA GLY A 152 -10.94 7.34 -9.17
C GLY A 152 -11.99 6.57 -9.99
N ILE A 153 -11.65 5.40 -10.56
CA ILE A 153 -12.62 4.56 -11.29
C ILE A 153 -13.63 3.91 -10.34
N GLY A 154 -13.19 3.41 -9.17
CA GLY A 154 -14.07 2.86 -8.14
C GLY A 154 -15.05 3.89 -7.60
N VAL A 155 -14.55 5.09 -7.26
CA VAL A 155 -15.37 6.25 -6.84
C VAL A 155 -16.42 6.60 -7.91
N CYS A 156 -16.02 6.69 -9.17
CA CYS A 156 -16.93 7.05 -10.26
C CYS A 156 -17.95 5.94 -10.56
N ALA A 157 -17.58 4.67 -10.39
CA ALA A 157 -18.50 3.54 -10.49
C ALA A 157 -19.57 3.61 -9.40
N ALA A 158 -19.17 3.84 -8.14
CA ALA A 158 -20.10 3.99 -7.02
C ALA A 158 -21.11 5.14 -7.25
N LEU A 159 -20.62 6.30 -7.71
CA LEU A 159 -21.47 7.45 -8.03
C LEU A 159 -22.39 7.20 -9.23
N ALA A 160 -21.92 6.49 -10.27
CA ALA A 160 -22.71 6.19 -11.45
C ALA A 160 -23.95 5.31 -11.16
N LEU A 161 -23.87 4.46 -10.12
CA LEU A 161 -25.00 3.62 -9.68
C LEU A 161 -26.22 4.45 -9.29
N LEU A 162 -26.00 5.65 -8.75
CA LEU A 162 -27.08 6.55 -8.31
C LEU A 162 -27.96 7.04 -9.45
N ASP A 163 -27.47 6.96 -10.68
CA ASP A 163 -28.17 7.43 -11.87
C ASP A 163 -28.80 6.30 -12.68
N GLU A 164 -28.53 5.03 -12.37
CA GLU A 164 -28.96 3.88 -13.18
C GLU A 164 -30.47 3.95 -13.48
N PRO A 165 -30.86 3.85 -14.77
CA PRO A 165 -32.27 3.92 -15.12
C PRO A 165 -32.99 2.68 -14.59
N ALA A 166 -34.25 2.85 -14.17
CA ALA A 166 -35.11 1.71 -13.89
C ALA A 166 -35.24 0.81 -15.15
N PRO A 167 -35.30 -0.53 -15.02
CA PRO A 167 -35.52 -1.29 -13.79
C PRO A 167 -34.24 -2.02 -13.32
N ILE A 168 -33.48 -1.41 -12.42
CA ILE A 168 -32.47 -2.13 -11.64
C ILE A 168 -32.94 -2.25 -10.19
N ASP A 169 -32.84 -3.45 -9.64
CA ASP A 169 -33.09 -3.68 -8.22
C ASP A 169 -31.78 -3.41 -7.46
N LEU A 170 -31.76 -2.35 -6.67
CA LEU A 170 -30.62 -1.97 -5.83
C LEU A 170 -31.03 -2.04 -4.35
N PRO A 171 -30.19 -2.64 -3.48
CA PRO A 171 -30.38 -2.50 -2.05
C PRO A 171 -30.15 -1.04 -1.64
N PRO A 172 -30.51 -0.63 -0.41
CA PRO A 172 -30.02 0.62 0.13
C PRO A 172 -28.50 0.67 0.04
N LEU A 173 -27.95 1.76 -0.47
CA LEU A 173 -26.50 1.93 -0.64
C LEU A 173 -25.99 2.99 0.34
N GLU A 174 -24.86 2.70 0.95
CA GLU A 174 -24.05 3.64 1.71
C GLU A 174 -22.74 3.80 0.93
N LEU A 175 -22.54 4.91 0.22
CA LEU A 175 -21.31 5.16 -0.55
C LEU A 175 -20.31 5.89 0.34
N LEU A 176 -19.25 5.20 0.76
CA LEU A 176 -18.19 5.72 1.62
C LEU A 176 -17.01 6.18 0.77
N PHE A 177 -16.64 7.44 0.94
CA PHE A 177 -15.51 8.06 0.28
C PHE A 177 -14.46 8.44 1.33
N THR A 178 -13.37 7.68 1.38
CA THR A 178 -12.26 7.91 2.31
C THR A 178 -11.28 8.94 1.76
N VAL A 179 -10.53 9.58 2.64
CA VAL A 179 -9.46 10.54 2.30
C VAL A 179 -8.09 10.03 2.73
N ASP A 180 -7.03 10.48 2.06
CA ASP A 180 -5.64 10.22 2.42
C ASP A 180 -5.29 8.72 2.63
N GLU A 181 -5.67 7.89 1.66
CA GLU A 181 -5.27 6.48 1.59
C GLU A 181 -3.75 6.39 1.40
N GLU A 182 -3.24 7.13 0.41
CA GLU A 182 -1.94 6.89 -0.21
C GLU A 182 -0.75 7.28 0.69
N THR A 183 -1.01 8.11 1.71
CA THR A 183 0.01 8.52 2.69
C THR A 183 -0.18 7.89 4.07
N GLY A 184 -0.94 6.79 4.11
CA GLY A 184 -0.97 5.89 5.26
C GLY A 184 -2.36 5.59 5.79
N LEU A 185 -3.40 5.58 4.95
CA LEU A 185 -4.75 5.16 5.29
C LEU A 185 -5.38 6.06 6.37
N ASN A 186 -5.09 7.36 6.35
CA ASN A 186 -5.39 8.24 7.49
C ASN A 186 -6.89 8.50 7.63
N GLY A 187 -7.63 8.63 6.53
CA GLY A 187 -9.09 8.68 6.55
C GLY A 187 -9.69 7.43 7.17
N ALA A 188 -9.32 6.24 6.69
CA ALA A 188 -9.78 4.97 7.27
C ALA A 188 -9.38 4.77 8.75
N LYS A 189 -8.17 5.20 9.15
CA LYS A 189 -7.72 5.18 10.56
C LYS A 189 -8.55 6.07 11.46
N ALA A 190 -9.01 7.21 10.96
CA ALA A 190 -9.77 8.19 11.72
C ALA A 190 -11.29 8.08 11.49
N LEU A 191 -11.75 7.12 10.68
CA LEU A 191 -13.15 6.89 10.35
C LEU A 191 -14.02 6.82 11.61
N ASP A 192 -15.12 7.58 11.59
CA ASP A 192 -16.19 7.54 12.59
C ASP A 192 -17.50 7.03 11.95
N PRO A 193 -17.74 5.71 11.97
CA PRO A 193 -18.94 5.13 11.38
C PRO A 193 -20.22 5.58 12.08
N ALA A 194 -20.16 5.92 13.37
CA ALA A 194 -21.33 6.36 14.13
C ALA A 194 -21.74 7.79 13.72
N ALA A 195 -20.76 8.69 13.54
CA ALA A 195 -20.99 10.05 13.05
C ALA A 195 -21.53 10.06 11.60
N LEU A 196 -21.03 9.17 10.73
CA LEU A 196 -21.54 8.99 9.36
C LEU A 196 -22.88 8.23 9.32
N GLY A 197 -23.25 7.56 10.42
CA GLY A 197 -24.44 6.73 10.51
C GLY A 197 -24.37 5.45 9.67
N VAL A 198 -23.19 4.86 9.47
CA VAL A 198 -23.00 3.60 8.73
C VAL A 198 -23.81 2.48 9.39
N SER A 199 -24.66 1.83 8.61
CA SER A 199 -25.54 0.75 9.05
C SER A 199 -25.36 -0.55 8.27
N ALA A 200 -24.68 -0.49 7.12
CA ALA A 200 -24.36 -1.66 6.31
C ALA A 200 -23.56 -2.73 7.06
N ARG A 201 -23.78 -3.99 6.65
CA ARG A 201 -23.05 -5.18 7.15
C ARG A 201 -22.37 -5.99 6.04
N THR A 202 -22.45 -5.49 4.82
CA THR A 202 -21.69 -5.95 3.67
C THR A 202 -20.91 -4.77 3.09
N LEU A 203 -19.63 -4.96 2.79
CA LEU A 203 -18.81 -3.97 2.10
C LEU A 203 -18.29 -4.50 0.76
N LEU A 204 -18.44 -3.67 -0.27
CA LEU A 204 -17.80 -3.82 -1.57
C LEU A 204 -16.76 -2.70 -1.69
N ASN A 205 -15.48 -3.03 -1.50
CA ASN A 205 -14.39 -2.10 -1.79
C ASN A 205 -14.05 -2.23 -3.28
N LEU A 206 -13.85 -1.11 -3.96
CA LEU A 206 -13.67 -1.06 -5.41
C LEU A 206 -12.22 -0.76 -5.80
N ASP A 207 -11.28 -1.20 -4.98
CA ASP A 207 -9.87 -0.78 -4.93
C ASP A 207 -8.87 -1.85 -5.39
N THR A 208 -9.39 -2.93 -5.99
CA THR A 208 -8.52 -3.93 -6.61
C THR A 208 -8.20 -3.53 -8.04
N GLU A 209 -6.94 -3.62 -8.42
CA GLU A 209 -6.45 -3.21 -9.75
C GLU A 209 -6.35 -4.35 -10.79
N GLU A 210 -6.94 -5.53 -10.53
CA GLU A 210 -6.83 -6.68 -11.44
C GLU A 210 -8.19 -7.30 -11.77
N TRP A 211 -8.58 -7.22 -13.04
CA TRP A 211 -9.80 -7.85 -13.52
C TRP A 211 -9.71 -9.39 -13.42
N GLY A 212 -10.76 -10.00 -12.90
CA GLY A 212 -10.81 -11.47 -12.69
C GLY A 212 -10.32 -11.91 -11.31
N CYS A 213 -9.81 -10.98 -10.49
CA CYS A 213 -9.39 -11.24 -9.12
C CYS A 213 -10.41 -10.69 -8.11
N ILE A 214 -10.56 -11.41 -7.00
CA ILE A 214 -11.35 -11.02 -5.84
C ILE A 214 -10.42 -11.09 -4.64
N TYR A 215 -10.17 -9.94 -4.01
CA TYR A 215 -9.40 -9.87 -2.78
C TYR A 215 -10.34 -10.09 -1.60
N ILE A 216 -9.90 -10.93 -0.66
CA ILE A 216 -10.64 -11.29 0.56
C ILE A 216 -9.84 -11.05 1.82
N GLY A 217 -8.66 -10.42 1.70
CA GLY A 217 -7.79 -10.18 2.82
C GLY A 217 -6.64 -9.24 2.48
N CYS A 218 -6.12 -8.59 3.51
CA CYS A 218 -4.95 -7.75 3.45
C CYS A 218 -4.15 -7.86 4.75
N ALA A 219 -2.86 -7.52 4.70
CA ALA A 219 -2.03 -7.48 5.89
C ALA A 219 -2.15 -6.15 6.63
N GLY A 220 -2.36 -6.24 7.94
CA GLY A 220 -2.09 -5.15 8.88
C GLY A 220 -0.58 -4.93 9.00
N GLY A 221 -0.21 -3.89 9.74
CA GLY A 221 1.20 -3.53 9.88
C GLY A 221 1.52 -2.82 11.17
N GLY A 222 2.79 -2.88 11.55
CA GLY A 222 3.27 -2.17 12.72
C GLY A 222 4.78 -2.15 12.80
N ASP A 223 5.37 -0.95 12.77
CA ASP A 223 6.81 -0.80 12.86
C ASP A 223 7.34 -1.00 14.28
N ALA A 224 8.62 -1.35 14.35
CA ALA A 224 9.44 -1.33 15.55
C ALA A 224 10.74 -0.57 15.27
N ARG A 225 11.08 0.35 16.17
CA ARG A 225 12.34 1.11 16.16
C ARG A 225 13.18 0.64 17.34
N LEU A 226 14.36 0.13 17.07
CA LEU A 226 15.31 -0.30 18.08
C LEU A 226 16.47 0.69 18.11
N ALA A 227 16.90 1.09 19.31
CA ALA A 227 18.10 1.89 19.50
C ALA A 227 19.08 1.12 20.39
N LEU A 228 20.30 0.90 19.88
CA LEU A 228 21.38 0.22 20.56
C LEU A 228 22.43 1.25 20.97
N PRO A 229 22.57 1.57 22.27
CA PRO A 229 23.66 2.40 22.73
C PRO A 229 25.00 1.76 22.38
N ILE A 230 25.87 2.58 21.80
CA ILE A 230 27.21 2.19 21.41
C ILE A 230 28.25 2.99 22.20
N ALA A 231 29.38 2.35 22.47
CA ALA A 231 30.57 2.98 22.99
C ALA A 231 31.67 2.82 21.96
N ARG A 232 32.57 3.80 21.91
CA ARG A 232 33.74 3.79 21.02
C ARG A 232 35.02 3.62 21.83
N GLU A 233 36.00 2.99 21.22
CA GLU A 233 37.36 2.97 21.75
C GLU A 233 37.95 4.38 21.71
N PRO A 234 38.88 4.71 22.62
CA PRO A 234 39.65 5.94 22.49
C PRO A 234 40.44 5.94 21.17
N PRO A 235 40.71 7.12 20.58
CA PRO A 235 41.55 7.21 19.39
C PRO A 235 42.90 6.51 19.64
N ALA A 236 43.19 5.46 18.88
CA ALA A 236 44.45 4.75 18.96
C ALA A 236 45.52 5.45 18.10
N HIS A 237 46.70 5.69 18.68
CA HIS A 237 47.87 6.19 17.97
C HIS A 237 48.82 5.02 17.66
N ALA A 238 48.43 4.16 16.70
CA ALA A 238 49.28 3.08 16.22
C ALA A 238 50.24 3.58 15.13
N ALA A 239 51.43 3.00 15.05
CA ALA A 239 52.41 3.23 14.00
C ALA A 239 52.86 1.87 13.41
N PRO A 240 52.54 1.55 12.15
CA PRO A 240 51.76 2.35 11.19
C PRO A 240 50.29 2.50 11.60
N PRO A 241 49.60 3.57 11.16
CA PRO A 241 48.19 3.74 11.46
C PRO A 241 47.35 2.65 10.78
N PRO A 242 46.26 2.19 11.41
CA PRO A 242 45.34 1.26 10.79
C PRO A 242 44.70 1.87 9.53
N SER A 243 44.41 1.01 8.57
CA SER A 243 43.67 1.33 7.35
C SER A 243 42.16 1.29 7.62
N ARG A 244 41.37 1.94 6.76
CA ARG A 244 39.90 1.87 6.82
C ARG A 244 39.37 1.27 5.54
N TRP A 245 38.44 0.36 5.71
CA TRP A 245 37.82 -0.36 4.60
C TRP A 245 36.32 -0.33 4.75
N GLU A 246 35.62 -0.17 3.64
CA GLU A 246 34.17 -0.30 3.54
C GLU A 246 33.86 -1.66 2.93
N LEU A 247 33.19 -2.52 3.70
CA LEU A 247 32.55 -3.73 3.21
C LEU A 247 31.16 -3.33 2.73
N ARG A 248 30.91 -3.43 1.42
CA ARG A 248 29.66 -2.97 0.80
C ARG A 248 28.93 -4.13 0.13
N VAL A 249 27.67 -4.32 0.52
CA VAL A 249 26.68 -5.14 -0.18
C VAL A 249 25.84 -4.23 -1.05
N GLN A 250 25.71 -4.52 -2.34
CA GLN A 250 24.99 -3.67 -3.29
C GLN A 250 24.42 -4.48 -4.45
N GLY A 251 23.47 -3.86 -5.19
CA GLY A 251 22.93 -4.44 -6.41
C GLY A 251 21.89 -5.55 -6.21
N LEU A 252 21.44 -5.78 -4.98
CA LEU A 252 20.34 -6.72 -4.70
C LEU A 252 19.02 -6.20 -5.29
N LEU A 253 18.07 -7.10 -5.51
CA LEU A 253 16.76 -6.82 -6.10
C LEU A 253 15.91 -5.90 -5.22
N GLY A 254 15.83 -6.15 -3.92
CA GLY A 254 15.00 -5.40 -2.97
C GLY A 254 13.51 -5.42 -3.31
N GLY A 255 12.81 -4.30 -3.16
CA GLY A 255 11.39 -4.19 -3.52
C GLY A 255 10.45 -4.06 -2.32
N HIS A 256 9.13 -4.03 -2.57
CA HIS A 256 8.14 -3.77 -1.53
C HIS A 256 8.12 -4.90 -0.49
N SER A 257 8.29 -4.55 0.79
CA SER A 257 8.46 -5.50 1.88
C SER A 257 7.21 -6.27 2.29
N GLY A 258 6.09 -5.99 1.62
CA GLY A 258 4.86 -6.79 1.67
C GLY A 258 4.74 -7.73 0.47
N ILE A 259 4.66 -7.14 -0.72
CA ILE A 259 4.38 -7.82 -2.00
C ILE A 259 5.54 -8.72 -2.46
N CYS A 260 6.78 -8.39 -2.10
CA CYS A 260 7.96 -9.13 -2.53
C CYS A 260 8.58 -9.99 -1.41
N ILE A 261 7.98 -10.03 -0.21
CA ILE A 261 8.62 -10.64 0.97
C ILE A 261 8.74 -12.17 0.90
N ASP A 262 7.90 -12.78 0.07
CA ASP A 262 7.82 -14.21 -0.21
C ASP A 262 8.69 -14.62 -1.42
N ARG A 263 9.26 -13.66 -2.16
CA ARG A 263 10.05 -13.92 -3.37
C ARG A 263 11.48 -14.40 -3.10
N GLY A 264 11.87 -14.50 -1.83
CA GLY A 264 13.20 -14.96 -1.42
C GLY A 264 14.33 -13.95 -1.66
N HIS A 265 14.00 -12.67 -1.87
CA HIS A 265 14.99 -11.61 -2.06
C HIS A 265 15.90 -11.49 -0.83
N ALA A 266 17.18 -11.25 -1.06
CA ALA A 266 18.17 -11.12 0.01
C ALA A 266 18.05 -9.78 0.74
N ASN A 267 18.48 -9.75 2.01
CA ASN A 267 18.51 -8.54 2.82
C ASN A 267 19.94 -8.01 2.96
N ALA A 268 20.22 -6.84 2.38
CA ALA A 268 21.56 -6.26 2.41
C ALA A 268 22.09 -6.04 3.83
N VAL A 269 21.24 -5.64 4.79
CA VAL A 269 21.65 -5.36 6.17
C VAL A 269 22.11 -6.64 6.88
N GLN A 270 21.36 -7.74 6.75
CA GLN A 270 21.76 -9.02 7.34
C GLN A 270 23.06 -9.56 6.71
N LEU A 271 23.20 -9.44 5.39
CA LEU A 271 24.42 -9.86 4.68
C LEU A 271 25.64 -9.04 5.09
N ALA A 272 25.50 -7.71 5.18
CA ALA A 272 26.57 -6.84 5.65
C ALA A 272 26.95 -7.13 7.12
N ALA A 273 25.98 -7.40 7.99
CA ALA A 273 26.25 -7.75 9.38
C ALA A 273 26.99 -9.10 9.51
N ARG A 274 26.56 -10.13 8.77
CA ARG A 274 27.26 -11.44 8.72
C ARG A 274 28.71 -11.28 8.25
N ALA A 275 28.92 -10.53 7.18
CA ALA A 275 30.24 -10.34 6.61
C ALA A 275 31.16 -9.49 7.50
N ALA A 276 30.63 -8.45 8.15
CA ALA A 276 31.35 -7.70 9.16
C ALA A 276 31.75 -8.58 10.35
N GLN A 277 30.86 -9.48 10.80
CA GLN A 277 31.17 -10.41 11.89
C GLN A 277 32.31 -11.37 11.50
N GLN A 278 32.31 -11.88 10.26
CA GLN A 278 33.40 -12.70 9.75
C GLN A 278 34.73 -11.93 9.67
N ALA A 279 34.70 -10.68 9.20
CA ALA A 279 35.88 -9.83 9.12
C ALA A 279 36.47 -9.49 10.51
N LEU A 280 35.63 -9.20 11.51
CA LEU A 280 36.06 -8.98 12.90
C LEU A 280 36.70 -10.24 13.51
N GLY A 281 36.25 -11.42 13.12
CA GLY A 281 36.81 -12.70 13.55
C GLY A 281 38.11 -13.11 12.84
N ALA A 282 38.46 -12.47 11.73
CA ALA A 282 39.58 -12.88 10.89
C ALA A 282 40.95 -12.54 11.49
N ALA A 283 41.04 -11.47 12.28
CA ALA A 283 42.28 -11.03 12.93
C ALA A 283 41.99 -10.20 14.19
N ARG A 284 42.94 -10.20 15.15
CA ARG A 284 42.81 -9.38 16.37
C ARG A 284 42.97 -7.89 16.02
N GLY A 285 42.19 -7.04 16.67
CA GLY A 285 42.30 -5.58 16.52
C GLY A 285 41.54 -5.01 15.32
N VAL A 286 40.86 -5.84 14.53
CA VAL A 286 39.87 -5.35 13.55
C VAL A 286 38.66 -4.81 14.31
N GLY A 287 38.27 -3.57 14.01
CA GLY A 287 37.17 -2.88 14.69
C GLY A 287 36.05 -2.48 13.74
N LEU A 288 34.81 -2.49 14.22
CA LEU A 288 33.66 -1.93 13.47
C LEU A 288 33.54 -0.44 13.79
N VAL A 289 33.42 0.43 12.77
CA VAL A 289 33.24 1.88 12.95
C VAL A 289 31.77 2.27 12.83
N ALA A 290 31.09 1.73 11.83
CA ALA A 290 29.70 2.00 11.51
C ALA A 290 29.11 0.85 10.67
N ILE A 291 27.81 0.66 10.76
CA ILE A 291 27.02 -0.16 9.84
C ILE A 291 25.74 0.60 9.46
N ASP A 292 25.51 0.74 8.16
CA ASP A 292 24.44 1.55 7.58
C ASP A 292 23.84 0.81 6.39
N GLY A 293 22.52 0.87 6.20
CA GLY A 293 21.88 0.24 5.05
C GLY A 293 20.36 0.31 5.10
N GLY A 294 19.72 0.22 3.94
CA GLY A 294 18.28 0.46 3.81
C GLY A 294 17.89 1.94 4.01
N ASP A 295 16.58 2.21 3.93
CA ASP A 295 16.03 3.56 4.02
C ASP A 295 14.57 3.50 4.50
N LYS A 296 13.66 3.09 3.60
CA LYS A 296 12.21 3.08 3.86
C LYS A 296 11.77 1.82 4.59
N HIS A 297 10.85 1.97 5.55
CA HIS A 297 10.30 0.86 6.34
C HIS A 297 9.65 -0.24 5.48
N ASN A 298 9.05 0.14 4.36
CA ASN A 298 8.32 -0.72 3.43
C ASN A 298 9.16 -1.25 2.26
N ALA A 299 10.50 -1.11 2.31
CA ALA A 299 11.41 -1.60 1.27
C ALA A 299 12.38 -2.64 1.83
N ILE A 300 12.60 -3.73 1.09
CA ILE A 300 13.67 -4.69 1.38
C ILE A 300 15.01 -4.03 1.01
N PRO A 301 15.99 -3.93 1.94
CA PRO A 301 17.25 -3.24 1.69
C PRO A 301 18.05 -3.86 0.54
N ARG A 302 18.38 -3.03 -0.44
CA ARG A 302 19.22 -3.40 -1.60
C ARG A 302 20.70 -3.19 -1.38
N GLU A 303 21.01 -2.25 -0.50
CA GLU A 303 22.37 -1.82 -0.22
C GLU A 303 22.58 -1.67 1.28
N ALA A 304 23.77 -2.06 1.72
CA ALA A 304 24.26 -1.84 3.08
C ALA A 304 25.79 -1.81 3.07
N SER A 305 26.37 -1.17 4.06
CA SER A 305 27.82 -1.03 4.23
C SER A 305 28.21 -1.18 5.70
N ALA A 306 29.37 -1.77 5.93
CA ALA A 306 30.04 -1.79 7.22
C ALA A 306 31.45 -1.19 7.06
N VAL A 307 31.76 -0.14 7.83
CA VAL A 307 33.08 0.47 7.83
C VAL A 307 33.93 -0.18 8.91
N LEU A 308 35.09 -0.69 8.51
CA LEU A 308 36.03 -1.43 9.35
C LEU A 308 37.32 -0.62 9.54
N LEU A 309 37.86 -0.67 10.75
CA LEU A 309 39.22 -0.27 11.05
C LEU A 309 40.09 -1.52 11.06
N VAL A 310 41.14 -1.54 10.22
CA VAL A 310 41.96 -2.74 9.96
C VAL A 310 43.42 -2.46 10.32
N PRO A 311 44.01 -3.22 11.26
CA PRO A 311 45.44 -3.14 11.54
C PRO A 311 46.31 -3.47 10.31
N PRO A 312 47.51 -2.89 10.16
CA PRO A 312 48.36 -3.11 8.99
C PRO A 312 48.72 -4.58 8.70
N ASP A 313 48.74 -5.43 9.72
CA ASP A 313 49.02 -6.87 9.63
C ASP A 313 47.76 -7.73 9.36
N ALA A 314 46.57 -7.11 9.36
CA ALA A 314 45.28 -7.80 9.18
C ALA A 314 44.70 -7.66 7.76
N ASP A 315 45.23 -6.79 6.91
CA ASP A 315 44.69 -6.51 5.56
C ASP A 315 44.40 -7.79 4.76
N GLY A 316 45.35 -8.73 4.72
CA GLY A 316 45.19 -9.98 3.96
C GLY A 316 44.10 -10.90 4.51
N ALA A 317 43.99 -11.01 5.84
CA ALA A 317 42.96 -11.83 6.49
C ALA A 317 41.55 -11.24 6.29
N VAL A 318 41.42 -9.91 6.38
CA VAL A 318 40.13 -9.22 6.14
C VAL A 318 39.72 -9.32 4.67
N CYS A 319 40.66 -9.20 3.73
CA CYS A 319 40.38 -9.41 2.30
C CYS A 319 39.90 -10.84 2.02
N ALA A 320 40.53 -11.85 2.63
CA ALA A 320 40.11 -13.24 2.51
C ALA A 320 38.70 -13.46 3.09
N ALA A 321 38.41 -12.94 4.28
CA ALA A 321 37.09 -13.01 4.90
C ALA A 321 35.99 -12.35 4.05
N ALA A 322 36.28 -11.20 3.45
CA ALA A 322 35.33 -10.54 2.54
C ALA A 322 35.10 -11.34 1.25
N ALA A 323 36.16 -11.96 0.68
CA ALA A 323 36.04 -12.82 -0.49
C ALA A 323 35.20 -14.07 -0.19
N GLU A 324 35.42 -14.72 0.96
CA GLU A 324 34.61 -15.84 1.43
C GLU A 324 33.14 -15.44 1.63
N SER A 325 32.87 -14.29 2.23
CA SER A 325 31.50 -13.74 2.35
C SER A 325 30.85 -13.48 0.98
N ALA A 326 31.62 -13.00 -0.01
CA ALA A 326 31.12 -12.80 -1.37
C ALA A 326 30.81 -14.13 -2.07
N GLU A 327 31.62 -15.16 -1.87
CA GLU A 327 31.32 -16.51 -2.37
C GLU A 327 30.09 -17.11 -1.69
N ALA A 328 29.95 -16.94 -0.37
CA ALA A 328 28.77 -17.38 0.37
C ALA A 328 27.49 -16.71 -0.16
N LEU A 329 27.52 -15.40 -0.43
CA LEU A 329 26.40 -14.68 -1.04
C LEU A 329 26.03 -15.26 -2.41
N ARG A 330 27.01 -15.52 -3.29
CA ARG A 330 26.75 -16.11 -4.60
C ARG A 330 26.21 -17.54 -4.49
N ALA A 331 26.73 -18.34 -3.57
CA ALA A 331 26.26 -19.70 -3.35
C ALA A 331 24.82 -19.75 -2.83
N GLU A 332 24.46 -18.84 -1.92
CA GLU A 332 23.14 -18.81 -1.27
C GLU A 332 22.07 -18.15 -2.15
N TYR A 333 22.39 -17.02 -2.78
CA TYR A 333 21.41 -16.18 -3.48
C TYR A 333 21.68 -15.97 -4.98
N GLY A 334 22.82 -16.42 -5.50
CA GLY A 334 23.30 -16.05 -6.83
C GLY A 334 22.43 -16.52 -8.01
N LEU A 335 21.48 -17.43 -7.81
CA LEU A 335 20.48 -17.77 -8.85
C LEU A 335 19.43 -16.66 -9.02
N LEU A 336 19.12 -15.92 -7.96
CA LEU A 336 18.10 -14.88 -7.91
C LEU A 336 18.73 -13.48 -7.95
N GLU A 337 19.71 -13.22 -7.09
CA GLU A 337 20.39 -11.94 -6.91
C GLU A 337 21.55 -11.77 -7.90
N GLN A 338 21.28 -11.88 -9.21
CA GLN A 338 22.30 -11.87 -10.27
C GLN A 338 23.13 -10.57 -10.31
N GLY A 339 22.53 -9.44 -9.90
CA GLY A 339 23.22 -8.14 -9.76
C GLY A 339 23.88 -7.92 -8.38
N GLY A 340 23.65 -8.83 -7.44
CA GLY A 340 24.13 -8.74 -6.07
C GLY A 340 25.64 -8.93 -5.97
N SER A 341 26.29 -8.05 -5.23
CA SER A 341 27.73 -8.12 -4.97
C SER A 341 28.06 -7.75 -3.53
N LEU A 342 29.16 -8.30 -3.04
CA LEU A 342 29.81 -7.93 -1.80
C LEU A 342 31.27 -7.63 -2.11
N GLU A 343 31.69 -6.41 -1.77
CA GLU A 343 33.03 -5.93 -2.07
C GLU A 343 33.65 -5.25 -0.86
N LEU A 344 34.98 -5.35 -0.74
CA LEU A 344 35.77 -4.63 0.24
C LEU A 344 36.57 -3.54 -0.47
N ARG A 345 36.40 -2.28 -0.05
CA ARG A 345 37.02 -1.11 -0.71
C ARG A 345 37.74 -0.24 0.32
N PRO A 346 38.95 0.27 0.02
CA PRO A 346 39.61 1.23 0.92
C PRO A 346 38.80 2.53 1.03
N LEU A 347 38.55 2.97 2.26
CA LEU A 347 37.91 4.25 2.55
C LEU A 347 39.00 5.33 2.67
N ARG A 348 39.08 6.23 1.69
CA ARG A 348 40.13 7.26 1.63
C ARG A 348 39.96 8.30 2.74
N ALA A 349 41.05 8.62 3.42
CA ALA A 349 41.10 9.71 4.41
C ALA A 349 40.79 11.07 3.74
N GLY A 350 39.97 11.90 4.39
CA GLY A 350 39.63 13.26 3.93
C GLY A 350 38.33 13.39 3.12
N ALA A 351 37.56 12.32 2.96
CA ALA A 351 36.17 12.46 2.52
C ALA A 351 35.35 13.25 3.55
N ALA A 352 34.30 13.97 3.13
CA ALA A 352 33.33 14.60 4.03
C ALA A 352 32.51 13.59 4.88
N ASP A 353 32.90 12.32 4.85
CA ASP A 353 32.32 11.21 5.59
C ASP A 353 32.98 11.10 6.97
N TRP A 354 32.17 11.30 8.02
CA TRP A 354 32.59 11.21 9.42
C TRP A 354 33.22 9.85 9.77
N ARG A 355 32.83 8.78 9.06
CA ARG A 355 33.31 7.41 9.27
C ARG A 355 34.79 7.26 8.92
N SER A 356 35.35 8.20 8.14
CA SER A 356 36.79 8.23 7.82
C SER A 356 37.68 8.67 9.01
N GLY A 357 37.11 9.35 10.02
CA GLY A 357 37.84 9.87 11.18
C GLY A 357 37.41 9.29 12.52
N ALA A 358 36.23 8.67 12.62
CA ALA A 358 35.68 8.20 13.89
C ALA A 358 36.40 6.96 14.46
N PRO A 359 36.66 6.88 15.78
CA PRO A 359 37.16 5.66 16.40
C PRO A 359 36.18 4.48 16.22
N PRO A 360 36.68 3.23 16.27
CA PRO A 360 35.81 2.05 16.19
C PRO A 360 34.96 1.93 17.45
N LEU A 361 33.88 1.17 17.35
CA LEU A 361 33.09 0.71 18.49
C LEU A 361 33.97 -0.18 19.40
N THR A 362 33.68 -0.22 20.70
CA THR A 362 34.31 -1.23 21.57
C THR A 362 33.95 -2.64 21.10
N PRO A 363 34.80 -3.66 21.34
CA PRO A 363 34.52 -5.03 20.92
C PRO A 363 33.15 -5.53 21.36
N GLU A 364 32.74 -5.23 22.60
CA GLU A 364 31.45 -5.64 23.15
C GLU A 364 30.28 -4.91 22.47
N ALA A 365 30.47 -3.66 22.06
CA ALA A 365 29.46 -2.90 21.33
C ALA A 365 29.33 -3.41 19.89
N ALA A 366 30.44 -3.68 19.21
CA ALA A 366 30.45 -4.23 17.86
C ALA A 366 29.79 -5.63 17.82
N GLU A 367 30.20 -6.54 18.71
CA GLU A 367 29.64 -7.88 18.81
C GLU A 367 28.12 -7.83 19.05
N ARG A 368 27.67 -7.00 20.00
CA ARG A 368 26.25 -6.84 20.31
C ARG A 368 25.44 -6.30 19.13
N VAL A 369 25.96 -5.29 18.42
CA VAL A 369 25.28 -4.73 17.24
C VAL A 369 25.12 -5.78 16.15
N LEU A 370 26.20 -6.48 15.82
CA LEU A 370 26.18 -7.50 14.76
C LEU A 370 25.30 -8.69 15.16
N ALA A 371 25.39 -9.18 16.40
CA ALA A 371 24.56 -10.26 16.91
C ALA A 371 23.07 -9.92 16.83
N VAL A 372 22.69 -8.68 17.13
CA VAL A 372 21.29 -8.22 17.02
C VAL A 372 20.84 -8.20 15.57
N LEU A 373 21.61 -7.59 14.67
CA LEU A 373 21.24 -7.49 13.25
C LEU A 373 21.09 -8.86 12.58
N VAL A 374 21.94 -9.83 12.93
CA VAL A 374 21.84 -11.22 12.43
C VAL A 374 20.69 -11.99 13.08
N SER A 375 20.32 -11.66 14.32
CA SER A 375 19.22 -12.34 15.05
C SER A 375 17.83 -11.79 14.74
N LEU A 376 17.73 -10.56 14.23
CA LEU A 376 16.44 -9.94 13.93
C LEU A 376 15.71 -10.75 12.84
N PRO A 377 14.42 -11.09 13.04
CA PRO A 377 13.67 -11.86 12.05
C PRO A 377 13.54 -11.07 10.75
N HIS A 378 13.69 -11.75 9.61
CA HIS A 378 13.43 -11.16 8.30
C HIS A 378 12.74 -12.19 7.39
N GLY A 379 11.91 -11.70 6.46
CA GLY A 379 11.18 -12.52 5.50
C GLY A 379 9.85 -13.04 6.06
N VAL A 380 9.33 -14.10 5.41
CA VAL A 380 8.10 -14.79 5.81
C VAL A 380 8.34 -15.58 7.09
N LEU A 381 7.50 -15.33 8.10
CA LEU A 381 7.55 -16.00 9.40
C LEU A 381 6.46 -17.07 9.55
N LYS A 382 5.34 -16.89 8.86
CA LYS A 382 4.24 -17.86 8.81
C LYS A 382 3.48 -17.72 7.49
N VAL A 383 3.19 -18.85 6.86
CA VAL A 383 2.30 -18.95 5.68
C VAL A 383 0.86 -19.16 6.15
N SER A 384 -0.10 -18.59 5.43
CA SER A 384 -1.52 -18.63 5.75
C SER A 384 -2.08 -20.05 5.65
N HIS A 385 -2.90 -20.43 6.63
CA HIS A 385 -3.70 -21.65 6.56
C HIS A 385 -5.00 -21.46 5.77
N ALA A 386 -5.44 -20.21 5.57
CA ALA A 386 -6.66 -19.90 4.83
C ALA A 386 -6.42 -19.82 3.32
N LEU A 387 -5.22 -19.39 2.91
CA LEU A 387 -4.82 -19.23 1.50
C LEU A 387 -3.41 -19.80 1.30
N PRO A 388 -3.26 -21.01 0.72
CA PRO A 388 -1.95 -21.60 0.44
C PRO A 388 -1.07 -20.68 -0.41
N GLY A 389 0.20 -20.55 -0.03
CA GLY A 389 1.17 -19.70 -0.72
C GLY A 389 1.21 -18.24 -0.24
N LEU A 390 0.19 -17.77 0.47
CA LEU A 390 0.17 -16.41 1.01
C LEU A 390 1.00 -16.29 2.29
N ALA A 391 1.88 -15.30 2.36
CA ALA A 391 2.49 -14.89 3.64
C ALA A 391 1.40 -14.39 4.61
N GLU A 392 1.24 -15.03 5.77
CA GLU A 392 0.31 -14.56 6.81
C GLU A 392 1.00 -13.58 7.74
N THR A 393 2.26 -13.85 8.10
CA THR A 393 3.05 -13.02 9.00
C THR A 393 4.46 -12.89 8.44
N SER A 394 5.00 -11.67 8.40
CA SER A 394 6.38 -11.40 7.99
C SER A 394 7.02 -10.30 8.82
N ASN A 395 8.35 -10.18 8.71
CA ASN A 395 9.07 -9.01 9.21
C ASN A 395 10.10 -8.52 8.19
N ASN A 396 10.21 -7.21 8.03
CA ASN A 396 11.25 -6.57 7.24
C ASN A 396 12.30 -5.95 8.18
N LEU A 397 13.58 -6.34 8.07
CA LEU A 397 14.68 -5.55 8.62
C LEU A 397 14.98 -4.46 7.59
N ALA A 398 14.40 -3.29 7.79
CA ALA A 398 14.21 -2.28 6.75
C ALA A 398 15.34 -1.27 6.65
N ALA A 399 15.93 -0.91 7.80
CA ALA A 399 17.06 0.01 7.82
C ALA A 399 17.92 -0.17 9.08
N VAL A 400 19.19 0.15 8.94
CA VAL A 400 20.12 0.38 10.04
C VAL A 400 20.90 1.67 9.78
N THR A 401 21.13 2.45 10.83
CA THR A 401 21.95 3.68 10.75
C THR A 401 22.78 3.82 12.01
N THR A 402 24.05 4.16 11.86
CA THR A 402 24.94 4.48 12.97
C THR A 402 24.99 5.99 13.18
N ASP A 403 24.75 6.45 14.41
CA ASP A 403 24.90 7.87 14.75
C ASP A 403 26.37 8.30 14.60
N ALA A 404 26.59 9.46 13.99
CA ALA A 404 27.91 10.08 13.91
C ALA A 404 28.36 10.60 15.30
N PRO A 405 29.67 10.65 15.59
CA PRO A 405 30.18 11.22 16.82
C PRO A 405 29.71 12.66 17.02
N GLY A 406 29.13 12.94 18.19
CA GLY A 406 28.60 14.26 18.54
C GLY A 406 27.34 14.67 17.76
N ALA A 407 26.70 13.77 17.01
CA ALA A 407 25.42 14.04 16.37
C ALA A 407 24.34 14.45 17.39
N PRO A 408 23.34 15.24 16.99
CA PRO A 408 22.21 15.59 17.83
C PRO A 408 21.55 14.32 18.39
N ARG A 409 21.21 14.35 19.68
CA ARG A 409 20.57 13.22 20.36
C ARG A 409 19.19 12.98 19.76
N GLY A 410 19.02 11.90 19.01
CA GLY A 410 17.71 11.45 18.53
C GLY A 410 16.85 10.88 19.65
N GLU A 411 15.56 10.65 19.37
CA GLU A 411 14.64 10.01 20.32
C GLU A 411 15.18 8.61 20.74
N GLY A 412 15.18 8.33 22.05
CA GLY A 412 15.38 6.96 22.56
C GLY A 412 16.66 6.62 23.34
N GLY A 413 17.53 7.57 23.71
CA GLY A 413 18.64 7.29 24.64
C GLY A 413 19.62 8.44 24.92
N GLU A 414 20.38 8.33 26.01
CA GLU A 414 21.56 9.16 26.28
C GLU A 414 22.78 8.57 25.54
N GLY A 415 23.33 9.28 24.54
CA GLY A 415 24.56 8.90 23.83
C GLY A 415 24.38 8.51 22.36
N GLU A 416 25.47 8.08 21.71
CA GLU A 416 25.46 7.57 20.33
C GLU A 416 24.77 6.20 20.27
N CYS A 417 23.98 5.98 19.22
CA CYS A 417 23.27 4.73 19.00
C CYS A 417 23.49 4.16 17.60
N VAL A 418 23.31 2.85 17.47
CA VAL A 418 22.89 2.23 16.20
C VAL A 418 21.38 2.09 16.23
N ARG A 419 20.71 2.65 15.22
CA ARG A 419 19.25 2.69 15.08
C ARG A 419 18.82 1.67 14.05
N VAL A 420 17.83 0.88 14.38
CA VAL A 420 17.31 -0.19 13.52
C VAL A 420 15.81 -0.02 13.35
N LEU A 421 15.34 -0.14 12.12
CA LEU A 421 13.93 -0.09 11.76
C LEU A 421 13.48 -1.45 11.25
N CYS A 422 12.43 -1.98 11.88
CA CYS A 422 11.72 -3.15 11.39
C CYS A 422 10.26 -2.80 11.06
N SER A 423 9.73 -3.41 10.00
CA SER A 423 8.32 -3.33 9.62
C SER A 423 7.71 -4.73 9.65
N SER A 424 6.84 -4.98 10.63
CA SER A 424 6.11 -6.25 10.75
C SER A 424 4.76 -6.17 10.06
N ARG A 425 4.34 -7.26 9.41
CA ARG A 425 3.03 -7.35 8.73
C ARG A 425 2.34 -8.64 9.08
N SER A 426 1.01 -8.60 9.25
CA SER A 426 0.21 -9.82 9.28
C SER A 426 -1.24 -9.60 8.90
N SER A 427 -1.88 -10.58 8.26
CA SER A 427 -3.33 -10.59 8.04
C SER A 427 -4.15 -10.81 9.32
N VAL A 428 -3.50 -11.14 10.44
CA VAL A 428 -4.14 -11.30 11.75
C VAL A 428 -3.38 -10.52 12.83
N THR A 429 -4.10 -9.75 13.66
CA THR A 429 -3.50 -8.91 14.71
C THR A 429 -2.60 -9.69 15.69
N PRO A 430 -2.97 -10.90 16.17
CA PRO A 430 -2.08 -11.69 17.02
C PRO A 430 -0.73 -12.05 16.38
N GLY A 431 -0.66 -12.10 15.04
CA GLY A 431 0.58 -12.31 14.30
C GLY A 431 1.53 -11.12 14.45
N ILE A 432 1.03 -9.89 14.29
CA ILE A 432 1.80 -8.66 14.53
C ILE A 432 2.28 -8.62 15.99
N ASP A 433 1.41 -8.89 16.94
CA ASP A 433 1.75 -8.90 18.37
C ASP A 433 2.83 -9.93 18.70
N GLY A 434 2.75 -11.13 18.12
CA GLY A 434 3.75 -12.17 18.26
C GLY A 434 5.13 -11.75 17.74
N VAL A 435 5.20 -11.07 16.59
CA VAL A 435 6.46 -10.53 16.06
C VAL A 435 6.99 -9.41 16.97
N ARG A 436 6.13 -8.50 17.40
CA ARG A 436 6.51 -7.41 18.32
C ARG A 436 7.00 -7.94 19.67
N ALA A 437 6.42 -9.02 20.17
CA ALA A 437 6.91 -9.70 21.37
C ALA A 437 8.33 -10.28 21.16
N LYS A 438 8.61 -10.88 20.00
CA LYS A 438 9.98 -11.33 19.65
C LYS A 438 10.96 -10.16 19.58
N LEU A 439 10.58 -9.06 18.92
CA LEU A 439 11.42 -7.85 18.81
C LEU A 439 11.68 -7.22 20.18
N ARG A 440 10.68 -7.21 21.07
CA ARG A 440 10.84 -6.78 22.46
C ARG A 440 11.80 -7.68 23.23
N ALA A 441 11.71 -9.00 23.05
CA ALA A 441 12.62 -9.95 23.69
C ALA A 441 14.07 -9.75 23.23
N ILE A 442 14.31 -9.54 21.92
CA ILE A 442 15.62 -9.15 21.38
C ILE A 442 16.08 -7.83 21.99
N GLY A 443 15.16 -6.86 22.11
CA GLY A 443 15.35 -5.61 22.85
C GLY A 443 15.91 -5.80 24.26
N CYS A 444 15.32 -6.70 25.05
CA CYS A 444 15.80 -7.01 26.39
C CYS A 444 17.21 -7.61 26.40
N LEU A 445 17.57 -8.37 25.37
CA LEU A 445 18.90 -8.96 25.21
C LEU A 445 19.96 -7.94 24.76
N MET A 446 19.55 -6.77 24.23
CA MET A 446 20.45 -5.68 23.84
C MET A 446 21.05 -4.90 25.02
N GLY A 447 20.72 -5.24 26.27
CA GLY A 447 21.20 -4.54 27.46
C GLY A 447 20.53 -3.17 27.61
N LYS A 448 21.29 -2.07 27.54
CA LYS A 448 20.76 -0.70 27.68
C LYS A 448 19.97 -0.19 26.46
N GLY A 449 19.64 -1.07 25.52
CA GLY A 449 18.87 -0.74 24.33
C GLY A 449 17.42 -0.37 24.61
N SER A 450 16.77 0.26 23.64
CA SER A 450 15.34 0.55 23.68
C SER A 450 14.63 0.00 22.45
N VAL A 451 13.35 -0.33 22.61
CA VAL A 451 12.45 -0.72 21.51
C VAL A 451 11.16 0.06 21.62
N ALA A 452 10.85 0.83 20.59
CA ALA A 452 9.62 1.59 20.47
C ALA A 452 8.77 1.00 19.34
N PHE A 453 7.45 0.93 19.53
CA PHE A 453 6.52 0.45 18.54
C PHE A 453 5.63 1.59 18.06
N SER A 454 5.49 1.74 16.75
CA SER A 454 4.44 2.62 16.20
C SER A 454 3.05 2.06 16.54
N PRO A 455 1.98 2.86 16.50
CA PRO A 455 0.62 2.31 16.44
C PRO A 455 0.52 1.27 15.31
N ALA A 456 -0.04 0.09 15.62
CA ALA A 456 -0.33 -0.91 14.59
C ALA A 456 -1.68 -0.61 13.95
N TYR A 457 -1.87 -1.07 12.72
CA TYR A 457 -3.17 -1.10 12.06
C TYR A 457 -3.57 -2.56 11.77
N PRO A 458 -4.88 -2.88 11.85
CA PRO A 458 -5.37 -4.24 11.69
C PRO A 458 -5.19 -4.73 10.25
N GLY A 459 -5.11 -6.05 10.11
CA GLY A 459 -5.30 -6.71 8.82
C GLY A 459 -6.75 -7.01 8.55
N TRP A 460 -7.02 -7.44 7.33
CA TRP A 460 -8.28 -8.08 6.96
C TRP A 460 -8.03 -9.57 6.81
N GLN A 461 -8.53 -10.34 7.76
CA GLN A 461 -8.37 -11.79 7.76
C GLN A 461 -9.24 -12.44 6.67
N PRO A 462 -8.65 -13.27 5.78
CA PRO A 462 -9.41 -14.05 4.81
C PRO A 462 -10.49 -14.93 5.44
N ASP A 463 -11.71 -14.82 4.92
CA ASP A 463 -12.86 -15.66 5.29
C ASP A 463 -13.41 -16.40 4.06
N PRO A 464 -12.99 -17.66 3.82
CA PRO A 464 -13.47 -18.44 2.69
C PRO A 464 -14.95 -18.83 2.79
N THR A 465 -15.60 -18.59 3.94
CA THR A 465 -17.03 -18.87 4.14
C THR A 465 -17.92 -17.64 3.93
N SER A 466 -17.32 -16.49 3.59
CA SER A 466 -18.00 -15.22 3.28
C SER A 466 -19.14 -15.42 2.29
N ARG A 467 -20.28 -14.78 2.56
CA ARG A 467 -21.46 -14.87 1.69
C ARG A 467 -21.28 -13.96 0.48
N VAL A 468 -20.81 -12.72 0.70
CA VAL A 468 -20.57 -11.78 -0.39
C VAL A 468 -19.46 -12.27 -1.31
N LEU A 469 -18.46 -12.99 -0.80
CA LEU A 469 -17.46 -13.70 -1.61
C LEU A 469 -18.13 -14.67 -2.58
N ARG A 470 -18.99 -15.58 -2.09
CA ARG A 470 -19.68 -16.55 -2.95
C ARG A 470 -20.50 -15.86 -4.04
N MET A 471 -21.27 -14.84 -3.68
CA MET A 471 -22.08 -14.07 -4.64
C MET A 471 -21.23 -13.38 -5.72
N THR A 472 -20.06 -12.86 -5.31
CA THR A 472 -19.11 -12.20 -6.22
C THR A 472 -18.43 -13.22 -7.14
N GLN A 473 -18.01 -14.37 -6.61
CA GLN A 473 -17.46 -15.47 -7.41
C GLN A 473 -18.47 -15.98 -8.44
N GLU A 474 -19.74 -16.16 -8.05
CA GLU A 474 -20.80 -16.61 -8.96
C GLU A 474 -21.07 -15.59 -10.07
N ALA A 475 -21.11 -14.29 -9.75
CA ALA A 475 -21.27 -13.22 -10.75
C ALA A 475 -20.08 -13.16 -11.71
N LEU A 476 -18.86 -13.11 -11.18
CA LEU A 476 -17.65 -13.00 -11.98
C LEU A 476 -17.41 -14.26 -12.83
N SER A 477 -17.66 -15.46 -12.28
CA SER A 477 -17.59 -16.71 -13.06
C SER A 477 -18.52 -16.71 -14.27
N ARG A 478 -19.72 -16.10 -14.17
CA ARG A 478 -20.64 -15.98 -15.30
C ARG A 478 -20.08 -15.06 -16.38
N GLN A 479 -19.48 -13.93 -15.99
CA GLN A 479 -18.87 -13.00 -16.94
C GLN A 479 -17.61 -13.57 -17.60
N LEU A 480 -16.72 -14.20 -16.82
CA LEU A 480 -15.51 -14.87 -17.35
C LEU A 480 -15.87 -15.95 -18.37
N ARG A 481 -16.90 -16.78 -18.09
CA ARG A 481 -17.38 -17.78 -19.06
C ARG A 481 -17.97 -17.14 -20.32
N ALA A 482 -18.67 -16.02 -20.20
CA ALA A 482 -19.17 -15.28 -21.35
C ALA A 482 -18.04 -14.73 -22.23
N ASP A 483 -16.88 -14.46 -21.64
CA ASP A 483 -15.64 -14.08 -22.33
C ASP A 483 -14.82 -15.28 -22.83
N GLY A 484 -15.32 -16.51 -22.67
CA GLY A 484 -14.62 -17.73 -23.08
C GLY A 484 -13.50 -18.20 -22.13
N ILE A 485 -13.44 -17.65 -20.92
CA ILE A 485 -12.50 -18.04 -19.87
C ILE A 485 -13.17 -19.12 -19.01
N ALA A 486 -12.60 -20.32 -18.99
CA ALA A 486 -13.18 -21.47 -18.29
C ALA A 486 -12.77 -21.51 -16.81
N GLU A 487 -11.64 -20.89 -16.49
CA GLU A 487 -11.05 -20.82 -15.16
C GLU A 487 -11.94 -20.01 -14.21
N PRO A 488 -12.05 -20.43 -12.94
CA PRO A 488 -12.78 -19.67 -11.94
C PRO A 488 -12.04 -18.36 -11.61
N PRO A 489 -12.75 -17.36 -11.04
CA PRO A 489 -12.13 -16.14 -10.52
C PRO A 489 -11.03 -16.47 -9.50
N GLN A 490 -9.95 -15.70 -9.53
CA GLN A 490 -8.87 -15.86 -8.57
C GLN A 490 -9.29 -15.23 -7.24
N VAL A 491 -9.26 -16.00 -6.16
CA VAL A 491 -9.50 -15.48 -4.80
C VAL A 491 -8.16 -15.29 -4.12
N LEU A 492 -7.82 -14.03 -3.87
CA LEU A 492 -6.50 -13.62 -3.42
C LEU A 492 -6.59 -12.85 -2.10
N ALA A 493 -5.44 -12.62 -1.50
CA ALA A 493 -5.26 -11.62 -0.46
C ALA A 493 -3.89 -10.99 -0.67
N ILE A 494 -3.75 -9.72 -0.31
CA ILE A 494 -2.51 -8.99 -0.49
C ILE A 494 -1.73 -8.96 0.83
N HIS A 495 -0.42 -9.23 0.78
CA HIS A 495 0.43 -9.03 1.96
C HIS A 495 0.87 -7.56 2.11
N ALA A 496 -0.06 -6.64 1.88
CA ALA A 496 0.06 -5.20 2.02
C ALA A 496 -1.20 -4.64 2.71
N GLY A 497 -1.20 -3.34 3.04
CA GLY A 497 -2.39 -2.70 3.60
C GLY A 497 -3.45 -2.44 2.53
N LEU A 498 -4.71 -2.64 2.88
CA LEU A 498 -5.88 -2.08 2.21
C LEU A 498 -6.76 -1.44 3.30
N GLU A 499 -7.56 -0.44 2.95
CA GLU A 499 -8.47 0.21 3.90
C GLU A 499 -9.50 -0.74 4.50
N CYS A 500 -9.83 -1.86 3.82
CA CYS A 500 -10.78 -2.87 4.28
C CYS A 500 -10.53 -3.33 5.72
N GLY A 501 -9.27 -3.53 6.12
CA GLY A 501 -8.94 -3.95 7.49
C GLY A 501 -9.33 -2.92 8.55
N LEU A 502 -9.05 -1.64 8.26
CA LEU A 502 -9.37 -0.51 9.14
C LEU A 502 -10.88 -0.23 9.16
N ILE A 503 -11.52 -0.18 8.00
CA ILE A 503 -12.96 0.07 7.88
C ILE A 503 -13.73 -1.04 8.62
N GLY A 504 -13.36 -2.31 8.40
CA GLY A 504 -13.96 -3.45 9.07
C GLY A 504 -13.85 -3.36 10.61
N GLU A 505 -12.68 -3.01 11.14
CA GLU A 505 -12.46 -2.82 12.58
C GLU A 505 -13.31 -1.65 13.13
N LYS A 506 -13.31 -0.50 12.46
CA LYS A 506 -14.06 0.69 12.88
C LYS A 506 -15.56 0.44 12.92
N VAL A 507 -16.11 -0.15 11.86
CA VAL A 507 -17.54 -0.49 11.77
C VAL A 507 -17.91 -1.52 12.84
N ALA A 508 -17.03 -2.50 13.10
CA ALA A 508 -17.26 -3.48 14.16
C ALA A 508 -17.34 -2.83 15.56
N HIS A 509 -16.43 -1.90 15.87
CA HIS A 509 -16.43 -1.20 17.16
C HIS A 509 -17.60 -0.23 17.34
N ALA A 510 -18.07 0.40 16.26
CA ALA A 510 -19.23 1.30 16.31
C ALA A 510 -20.57 0.54 16.47
N SER A 511 -20.60 -0.77 16.23
CA SER A 511 -21.82 -1.57 16.32
C SER A 511 -22.27 -1.77 17.78
N ALA A 512 -23.48 -1.30 18.11
CA ALA A 512 -24.12 -1.52 19.41
C ALA A 512 -24.47 -3.00 19.69
N GLN A 513 -24.35 -3.88 18.70
CA GLN A 513 -24.64 -5.31 18.81
C GLN A 513 -23.37 -6.14 18.49
N PRO A 514 -22.67 -6.69 19.51
CA PRO A 514 -21.43 -7.45 19.34
C PRO A 514 -21.58 -8.68 18.43
N GLN A 515 -22.75 -9.32 18.44
CA GLN A 515 -23.06 -10.50 17.62
C GLN A 515 -23.24 -10.20 16.12
N HIS A 516 -23.36 -8.92 15.73
CA HIS A 516 -23.48 -8.43 14.35
C HIS A 516 -22.32 -7.47 14.00
N ALA A 517 -21.18 -7.62 14.66
CA ALA A 517 -20.05 -6.68 14.54
C ALA A 517 -19.16 -6.94 13.30
N LYS A 518 -19.14 -8.15 12.75
CA LYS A 518 -18.24 -8.46 11.63
C LYS A 518 -18.85 -8.00 10.30
N LEU A 519 -18.14 -7.12 9.59
CA LEU A 519 -18.46 -6.71 8.22
C LEU A 519 -18.09 -7.86 7.26
N ASP A 520 -19.02 -8.28 6.39
CA ASP A 520 -18.73 -9.23 5.30
C ASP A 520 -18.19 -8.46 4.10
N MET A 521 -16.98 -8.73 3.65
CA MET A 521 -16.23 -7.84 2.76
C MET A 521 -15.68 -8.58 1.54
N VAL A 522 -15.59 -7.88 0.42
CA VAL A 522 -14.82 -8.26 -0.78
C VAL A 522 -14.22 -7.00 -1.41
N SER A 523 -13.11 -7.17 -2.11
CA SER A 523 -12.52 -6.15 -2.98
C SER A 523 -12.33 -6.69 -4.39
N PHE A 524 -12.69 -5.90 -5.39
CA PHE A 524 -12.55 -6.22 -6.81
C PHE A 524 -12.57 -4.93 -7.64
N GLY A 525 -12.02 -4.95 -8.85
CA GLY A 525 -11.98 -3.76 -9.70
C GLY A 525 -11.54 -4.05 -11.13
N PRO A 526 -11.39 -3.01 -11.96
CA PRO A 526 -10.90 -3.14 -13.33
C PRO A 526 -9.39 -3.42 -13.35
N THR A 527 -8.84 -3.71 -14.52
CA THR A 527 -7.38 -3.80 -14.67
C THR A 527 -6.79 -2.39 -14.71
N ILE A 528 -5.95 -2.08 -13.71
CA ILE A 528 -5.08 -0.91 -13.66
C ILE A 528 -3.63 -1.43 -13.63
N ARG A 529 -2.72 -0.73 -14.32
CA ARG A 529 -1.30 -1.11 -14.35
C ARG A 529 -0.45 0.11 -14.11
N GLY A 530 0.63 -0.08 -13.36
CA GLY A 530 1.58 1.00 -13.10
C GLY A 530 1.01 2.07 -12.16
N ALA A 531 0.04 1.73 -11.31
CA ALA A 531 -0.39 2.62 -10.24
C ALA A 531 0.80 3.16 -9.45
N HIS A 532 0.67 4.39 -8.96
CA HIS A 532 1.70 5.13 -8.24
C HIS A 532 2.93 5.48 -9.10
N SER A 533 2.80 5.42 -10.43
CA SER A 533 3.85 5.82 -11.35
C SER A 533 3.28 6.60 -12.54
N PRO A 534 4.11 7.38 -13.26
CA PRO A 534 3.67 8.05 -14.48
C PRO A 534 3.25 7.11 -15.62
N ASP A 535 3.50 5.80 -15.49
CA ASP A 535 3.06 4.78 -16.44
C ASP A 535 1.63 4.29 -16.16
N GLU A 536 0.96 4.82 -15.12
CA GLU A 536 -0.38 4.43 -14.71
C GLU A 536 -1.37 4.45 -15.87
N ALA A 537 -2.08 3.34 -16.04
CA ALA A 537 -3.03 3.14 -17.10
C ALA A 537 -4.17 2.20 -16.68
N VAL A 538 -5.41 2.54 -17.03
CA VAL A 538 -6.58 1.66 -16.87
C VAL A 538 -6.94 1.01 -18.21
N GLU A 539 -7.18 -0.31 -18.19
CA GLU A 539 -7.57 -1.06 -19.38
C GLU A 539 -9.06 -0.83 -19.66
N VAL A 540 -9.35 -0.06 -20.71
CA VAL A 540 -10.69 0.46 -21.03
C VAL A 540 -11.73 -0.65 -21.15
N SER A 541 -11.35 -1.80 -21.71
CA SER A 541 -12.25 -2.94 -21.92
C SER A 541 -12.69 -3.66 -20.64
N THR A 542 -12.00 -3.43 -19.52
CA THR A 542 -12.33 -4.06 -18.23
C THR A 542 -13.29 -3.24 -17.39
N VAL A 543 -13.34 -1.92 -17.60
CA VAL A 543 -14.22 -0.99 -16.86
C VAL A 543 -15.72 -1.31 -17.02
N PRO A 544 -16.27 -1.54 -18.22
CA PRO A 544 -17.67 -1.95 -18.34
C PRO A 544 -17.95 -3.30 -17.65
N LYS A 545 -17.03 -4.26 -17.72
CA LYS A 545 -17.20 -5.57 -17.08
C LYS A 545 -17.22 -5.44 -15.56
N PHE A 546 -16.30 -4.65 -15.02
CA PHE A 546 -16.26 -4.27 -13.60
C PHE A 546 -17.55 -3.60 -13.13
N TYR A 547 -18.06 -2.66 -13.90
CA TYR A 547 -19.31 -1.99 -13.56
C TYR A 547 -20.51 -2.96 -13.57
N GLU A 548 -20.61 -3.82 -14.59
CA GLU A 548 -21.64 -4.85 -14.65
C GLU A 548 -21.50 -5.91 -13.54
N LEU A 549 -20.27 -6.24 -13.13
CA LEU A 549 -20.03 -7.13 -11.98
C LEU A 549 -20.57 -6.50 -10.71
N THR A 550 -20.26 -5.22 -10.47
CA THR A 550 -20.76 -4.45 -9.31
C THR A 550 -22.28 -4.51 -9.27
N LYS A 551 -22.95 -4.21 -10.39
CA LYS A 551 -24.43 -4.29 -10.50
C LYS A 551 -24.96 -5.70 -10.27
N ALA A 552 -24.30 -6.73 -10.80
CA ALA A 552 -24.71 -8.12 -10.64
C ALA A 552 -24.59 -8.62 -9.19
N VAL A 553 -23.59 -8.15 -8.44
CA VAL A 553 -23.45 -8.44 -7.00
C VAL A 553 -24.52 -7.71 -6.20
N LEU A 554 -24.75 -6.42 -6.49
CA LEU A 554 -25.81 -5.64 -5.84
C LEU A 554 -27.20 -6.22 -6.08
N ALA A 555 -27.49 -6.71 -7.29
CA ALA A 555 -28.76 -7.38 -7.60
C ALA A 555 -28.96 -8.67 -6.78
N GLN A 556 -27.89 -9.44 -6.52
CA GLN A 556 -27.97 -10.60 -5.63
C GLN A 556 -28.20 -10.19 -4.18
N LEU A 557 -27.56 -9.11 -3.73
CA LEU A 557 -27.75 -8.56 -2.40
C LEU A 557 -29.16 -7.96 -2.22
N ALA A 558 -29.74 -7.35 -3.25
CA ALA A 558 -31.11 -6.86 -3.28
C ALA A 558 -32.16 -7.96 -3.11
N ALA A 559 -31.84 -9.20 -3.49
CA ALA A 559 -32.72 -10.36 -3.34
C ALA A 559 -32.70 -10.95 -1.92
N VAL A 560 -31.79 -10.51 -1.06
CA VAL A 560 -31.70 -10.93 0.33
C VAL A 560 -32.87 -10.35 1.12
N ARG A 561 -33.47 -11.17 1.98
CA ARG A 561 -34.45 -10.77 2.97
C ARG A 561 -33.90 -11.19 4.34
N GLU A 562 -33.94 -10.28 5.30
CA GLU A 562 -33.65 -10.59 6.72
C GLU A 562 -34.87 -11.17 7.42
#